data_AF-A0A377GHS6-F1
#
_entry.id   AF-A0A377GHS6-F1
#
_cell.length_a   1.000
_cell.length_b   1.000
_cell.length_c   1.000
_cell.angle_alpha   90.00
_cell.angle_beta   90.00
_cell.angle_gamma   90.00
#
_symmetry.space_group_name_H-M   'P 1'
#
loop_
_entity.id
_entity.type
_entity.pdbx_description
1 polymer ?
#
loop_
_entity_poly.entity_id
_entity_poly.type
_entity_poly.pdbx_seq_one_letter_code
_entity_poly.pdbx_strand_id
1 'polypeptide(L)'
;MNDSSIAIDPDKLIPDNKQGMITDNGTFYRKGTSLATFDNVKKYQALIDSGVKDIAHPEIQTAINDQRFITNMMAVGLYFSFFPEADWLADEQQEGRMMPALLMLQQYPNKLSPELLKRLLHIKNKLNPITQTLIEETLDYYQNYLNKLEKTKKYISHLFMQYVHGLENQNITDIDALWLDKAESCLIVPSFDTPIKGKTNIINFTQKNFSNFTKLRFQVSNIEVNIDLIKGIAHLYALKTLKVELKEDNAFKGKPIPTKAVVNVEFIRMDVPSCLPVLKGFENWRLGNWKISNWTECFPYSQF
;
A
#
# COMPACT_ATOMS: atom_id res chain seq x y z
N MET A 1 35.63 -25.84 -1.68
CA MET A 1 34.55 -26.44 -0.87
C MET A 1 34.35 -25.52 0.32
N ASN A 2 33.41 -24.59 0.22
CA ASN A 2 32.97 -23.79 1.35
C ASN A 2 31.67 -24.42 1.83
N ASP A 3 31.68 -24.95 3.06
CA ASP A 3 30.49 -25.38 3.79
C ASP A 3 29.55 -24.18 3.93
N SER A 4 28.55 -24.09 3.06
CA SER A 4 27.48 -23.11 3.15
C SER A 4 26.21 -23.69 3.78
N SER A 5 26.34 -24.72 4.62
CA SER A 5 25.32 -25.07 5.60
C SER A 5 25.50 -24.20 6.85
N ILE A 6 25.30 -22.89 6.73
CA ILE A 6 25.11 -22.07 7.93
C ILE A 6 23.74 -22.48 8.49
N ALA A 7 23.73 -23.51 9.33
CA ALA A 7 22.67 -23.72 10.29
C ALA A 7 22.63 -22.47 11.15
N ILE A 8 21.65 -21.61 10.91
CA ILE A 8 21.49 -20.38 11.67
C ILE A 8 21.11 -20.81 13.09
N ASP A 9 22.07 -20.73 13.99
CA ASP A 9 21.88 -20.98 15.41
C ASP A 9 21.30 -19.70 16.04
N PRO A 10 20.03 -19.70 16.46
CA PRO A 10 19.40 -18.50 17.00
C PRO A 10 20.06 -18.03 18.30
N ASP A 11 20.70 -18.94 19.05
CA ASP A 11 21.44 -18.61 20.26
C ASP A 11 22.76 -17.89 19.96
N LYS A 12 23.26 -17.99 18.73
CA LYS A 12 24.38 -17.17 18.23
C LYS A 12 23.93 -15.81 17.71
N LEU A 13 22.64 -15.61 17.40
CA LEU A 13 22.12 -14.34 16.91
C LEU A 13 21.81 -13.34 18.04
N ILE A 14 21.30 -13.81 19.18
CA ILE A 14 21.06 -12.97 20.36
C ILE A 14 21.63 -13.66 21.61
N PRO A 15 22.69 -13.10 22.24
CA PRO A 15 23.30 -13.65 23.43
C PRO A 15 22.29 -13.94 24.55
N ASP A 16 22.51 -14.99 25.34
CA ASP A 16 21.59 -15.45 26.40
C ASP A 16 21.25 -14.38 27.44
N ASN A 17 22.15 -13.42 27.65
CA ASN A 17 21.94 -12.31 28.58
C ASN A 17 21.10 -11.15 27.99
N LYS A 18 20.60 -11.26 26.75
CA LYS A 18 19.80 -10.23 26.09
C LYS A 18 18.41 -10.75 25.71
N GLN A 19 17.38 -9.98 26.05
CA GLN A 19 16.01 -10.26 25.62
C GLN A 19 15.75 -9.85 24.16
N GLY A 20 16.67 -9.09 23.57
CA GLY A 20 16.58 -8.54 22.23
C GLY A 20 17.83 -7.79 21.78
N MET A 21 17.83 -7.35 20.53
CA MET A 21 18.91 -6.57 19.91
C MET A 21 18.31 -5.46 19.05
N ILE A 22 19.01 -4.34 18.87
CA ILE A 22 18.68 -3.35 17.85
C ILE A 22 19.78 -3.42 16.80
N THR A 23 19.44 -3.58 15.52
CA THR A 23 20.42 -3.51 14.41
C THR A 23 20.82 -2.09 14.10
N ASP A 24 21.90 -1.95 13.33
CA ASP A 24 22.41 -0.67 12.82
C ASP A 24 21.37 0.15 12.04
N ASN A 25 20.33 -0.50 11.49
CA ASN A 25 19.20 0.16 10.82
C ASN A 25 18.04 0.57 11.76
N GLY A 26 18.20 0.44 13.08
CA GLY A 26 17.22 0.85 14.08
C GLY A 26 16.10 -0.17 14.36
N THR A 27 16.18 -1.39 13.82
CA THR A 27 15.15 -2.43 14.01
C THR A 27 15.37 -3.19 15.32
N PHE A 28 14.34 -3.33 16.15
CA PHE A 28 14.40 -4.11 17.40
C PHE A 28 13.92 -5.54 17.21
N TYR A 29 14.72 -6.49 17.71
CA TYR A 29 14.43 -7.92 17.69
C TYR A 29 14.20 -8.45 19.08
N ARG A 30 13.27 -9.39 19.23
CA ARG A 30 13.01 -10.09 20.49
C ARG A 30 13.47 -11.55 20.39
N LYS A 31 14.34 -11.99 21.31
CA LYS A 31 14.95 -13.34 21.31
C LYS A 31 13.92 -14.47 21.24
N GLY A 32 12.88 -14.40 22.06
CA GLY A 32 11.82 -15.42 22.08
C GLY A 32 11.05 -15.54 20.76
N THR A 33 10.87 -14.43 20.04
CA THR A 33 10.20 -14.44 18.73
C THR A 33 11.07 -15.09 17.67
N SER A 34 12.36 -14.74 17.63
CA SER A 34 13.31 -15.33 16.70
C SER A 34 13.45 -16.84 16.91
N LEU A 35 13.57 -17.30 18.16
CA LEU A 35 13.65 -18.73 18.50
C LEU A 35 12.42 -19.51 18.01
N ALA A 36 11.22 -19.02 18.32
CA ALA A 36 9.98 -19.63 17.86
C ALA A 36 9.92 -19.69 16.32
N THR A 37 10.46 -18.68 15.62
CA THR A 37 10.53 -18.68 14.17
C THR A 37 11.41 -19.82 13.64
N PHE A 38 12.62 -19.97 14.18
CA PHE A 38 13.54 -21.03 13.77
C PHE A 38 13.04 -22.43 14.15
N ASP A 39 12.36 -22.58 15.27
CA ASP A 39 11.75 -23.87 15.65
C ASP A 39 10.67 -24.30 14.65
N ASN A 40 9.84 -23.36 14.18
CA ASN A 40 8.84 -23.66 13.15
C ASN A 40 9.50 -23.98 11.80
N VAL A 41 10.55 -23.26 11.41
CA VAL A 41 11.37 -23.57 10.22
C VAL A 41 11.93 -25.00 10.29
N LYS A 42 12.51 -25.39 11.44
CA LYS A 42 13.07 -26.73 11.66
C LYS A 42 11.99 -27.82 11.60
N LYS A 43 10.84 -27.59 12.24
CA LYS A 43 9.71 -28.52 12.21
C LYS A 43 9.20 -28.74 10.79
N TYR A 44 9.01 -27.66 10.03
CA TYR A 44 8.55 -27.76 8.65
C TYR A 44 9.57 -28.50 7.76
N GLN A 45 10.86 -28.21 7.90
CA GLN A 45 11.91 -28.94 7.17
C GLN A 45 11.91 -30.43 7.52
N ALA A 46 11.82 -30.79 8.80
CA ALA A 46 11.79 -32.18 9.23
C ALA A 46 10.60 -32.96 8.66
N LEU A 47 9.43 -32.31 8.52
CA LEU A 47 8.26 -32.92 7.90
C LEU A 47 8.48 -33.17 6.40
N ILE A 48 9.10 -32.23 5.69
CA ILE A 48 9.49 -32.42 4.29
C ILE A 48 10.50 -33.56 4.14
N ASP A 49 11.54 -33.57 4.97
CA ASP A 49 12.60 -34.59 4.95
C ASP A 49 12.06 -35.99 5.27
N SER A 50 11.01 -36.08 6.10
CA SER A 50 10.30 -37.34 6.38
C SER A 50 9.40 -37.83 5.23
N GLY A 51 9.28 -37.06 4.15
CA GLY A 51 8.54 -37.44 2.94
C GLY A 51 7.05 -37.08 2.95
N VAL A 52 6.59 -36.20 3.85
CA VAL A 52 5.22 -35.67 3.80
C VAL A 52 5.04 -34.85 2.52
N LYS A 53 3.91 -35.03 1.84
CA LYS A 53 3.59 -34.37 0.56
C LYS A 53 2.21 -33.71 0.52
N ASP A 54 1.41 -33.92 1.55
CA ASP A 54 0.05 -33.40 1.62
C ASP A 54 0.03 -32.12 2.47
N ILE A 55 -0.39 -31.00 1.86
CA ILE A 55 -0.53 -29.73 2.57
C ILE A 55 -1.61 -29.81 3.66
N ALA A 56 -2.61 -30.69 3.51
CA ALA A 56 -3.67 -30.89 4.50
C ALA A 56 -3.21 -31.69 5.73
N HIS A 57 -1.97 -32.18 5.77
CA HIS A 57 -1.44 -32.91 6.92
C HIS A 57 -1.55 -32.05 8.20
N PRO A 58 -2.10 -32.58 9.32
CA PRO A 58 -2.39 -31.77 10.51
C PRO A 58 -1.18 -31.03 11.08
N GLU A 59 0.00 -31.64 11.06
CA GLU A 59 1.23 -31.01 11.55
C GLU A 59 1.75 -29.92 10.61
N ILE A 60 1.55 -30.08 9.29
CA ILE A 60 1.85 -29.05 8.29
C ILE A 60 0.90 -27.87 8.49
N GLN A 61 -0.40 -28.15 8.63
CA GLN A 61 -1.40 -27.13 8.93
C GLN A 61 -1.13 -26.43 10.25
N THR A 62 -0.63 -27.13 11.26
CA THR A 62 -0.24 -26.50 12.54
C THR A 62 0.95 -25.57 12.38
N ALA A 63 1.96 -25.96 11.59
CA ALA A 63 3.12 -25.11 11.30
C ALA A 63 2.75 -23.86 10.47
N ILE A 64 1.85 -24.02 9.49
CA ILE A 64 1.37 -22.94 8.61
C ILE A 64 0.42 -21.97 9.35
N ASN A 65 -0.52 -22.50 10.13
CA ASN A 65 -1.61 -21.73 10.75
C ASN A 65 -1.24 -21.06 12.08
N ASP A 66 0.01 -21.17 12.55
CA ASP A 66 0.44 -20.42 13.73
C ASP A 66 0.52 -18.92 13.41
N GLN A 67 -0.62 -18.24 13.33
CA GLN A 67 -0.74 -16.82 12.96
C GLN A 67 0.12 -15.90 13.85
N ARG A 68 0.40 -16.34 15.09
CA ARG A 68 1.32 -15.66 16.00
C ARG A 68 2.71 -15.50 15.37
N PHE A 69 3.15 -16.46 14.57
CA PHE A 69 4.42 -16.41 13.86
C PHE A 69 4.51 -15.22 12.90
N ILE A 70 3.51 -15.01 12.03
CA ILE A 70 3.58 -13.96 11.00
C ILE A 70 3.44 -12.56 11.62
N THR A 71 2.49 -12.40 12.56
CA THR A 71 2.32 -11.13 13.29
C THR A 71 3.56 -10.80 14.13
N ASN A 72 4.20 -11.80 14.75
CA ASN A 72 5.42 -11.58 15.51
C ASN A 72 6.61 -11.28 14.59
N MET A 73 6.77 -11.94 13.43
CA MET A 73 7.84 -11.66 12.46
C MET A 73 7.80 -10.21 11.95
N MET A 74 6.60 -9.67 11.70
CA MET A 74 6.40 -8.27 11.32
C MET A 74 6.70 -7.31 12.48
N ALA A 75 6.24 -7.63 13.70
CA ALA A 75 6.41 -6.79 14.88
C ALA A 75 7.88 -6.63 15.31
N VAL A 76 8.76 -7.57 14.94
CA VAL A 76 10.19 -7.54 15.29
C VAL A 76 11.11 -7.35 14.08
N GLY A 77 10.56 -7.02 12.90
CA GLY A 77 11.34 -6.74 11.69
C GLY A 77 12.21 -7.90 11.16
N LEU A 78 11.91 -9.14 11.56
CA LEU A 78 12.68 -10.35 11.21
C LEU A 78 12.74 -10.58 9.69
N TYR A 79 11.65 -10.28 8.99
CA TYR A 79 11.55 -10.50 7.55
C TYR A 79 12.43 -9.55 6.71
N PHE A 80 12.61 -8.31 7.16
CA PHE A 80 13.35 -7.29 6.40
C PHE A 80 14.81 -7.14 6.83
N SER A 81 15.20 -7.71 7.97
CA SER A 81 16.41 -7.24 8.66
C SER A 81 17.40 -8.34 9.07
N PHE A 82 17.05 -9.63 9.01
CA PHE A 82 18.03 -10.71 9.25
C PHE A 82 18.59 -11.33 7.97
N PHE A 83 17.79 -11.36 6.90
CA PHE A 83 18.18 -11.86 5.59
C PHE A 83 17.39 -11.07 4.54
N PRO A 84 18.04 -10.51 3.50
CA PRO A 84 17.36 -10.04 2.30
C PRO A 84 16.30 -11.05 1.83
N GLU A 85 15.18 -10.58 1.29
CA GLU A 85 14.06 -11.44 0.86
C GLU A 85 14.50 -12.58 -0.09
N ALA A 86 15.56 -12.33 -0.87
CA ALA A 86 16.18 -13.30 -1.76
C ALA A 86 16.84 -14.48 -1.02
N ASP A 87 17.42 -14.25 0.16
CA ASP A 87 18.18 -15.26 0.92
C ASP A 87 17.26 -16.33 1.52
N TRP A 88 16.02 -15.97 1.85
CA TRP A 88 15.00 -16.93 2.30
C TRP A 88 14.56 -17.91 1.21
N LEU A 89 14.74 -17.52 -0.06
CA LEU A 89 14.36 -18.29 -1.25
C LEU A 89 15.60 -18.74 -2.06
N ALA A 90 16.81 -18.55 -1.52
CA ALA A 90 18.06 -18.78 -2.24
C ALA A 90 18.43 -20.26 -2.37
N ASP A 91 18.12 -21.06 -1.35
CA ASP A 91 18.50 -22.47 -1.30
C ASP A 91 17.30 -23.41 -1.49
N GLU A 92 17.28 -24.11 -2.62
CA GLU A 92 16.23 -25.10 -2.96
C GLU A 92 16.22 -26.30 -2.00
N GLN A 93 17.30 -26.54 -1.25
CA GLN A 93 17.41 -27.64 -0.28
C GLN A 93 16.85 -27.27 1.10
N GLN A 94 16.51 -26.00 1.34
CA GLN A 94 16.08 -25.49 2.65
C GLN A 94 14.67 -24.92 2.60
N GLU A 95 13.72 -25.75 2.16
CA GLU A 95 12.30 -25.42 2.04
C GLU A 95 11.68 -24.91 3.35
N GLY A 96 12.18 -25.34 4.51
CA GLY A 96 11.80 -24.80 5.82
C GLY A 96 11.96 -23.30 5.95
N ARG A 97 12.98 -22.71 5.31
CA ARG A 97 13.20 -21.26 5.28
C ARG A 97 12.20 -20.56 4.36
N MET A 98 11.72 -21.23 3.34
CA MET A 98 10.78 -20.63 2.39
C MET A 98 9.40 -20.41 3.01
N MET A 99 8.94 -21.33 3.87
CA MET A 99 7.63 -21.23 4.55
C MET A 99 7.38 -19.83 5.16
N PRO A 100 8.24 -19.29 6.05
CA PRO A 100 8.03 -17.95 6.60
C PRO A 100 7.85 -16.86 5.55
N ALA A 101 8.65 -16.93 4.48
CA ALA A 101 8.66 -15.94 3.43
C ALA A 101 7.40 -15.98 2.57
N LEU A 102 6.98 -17.17 2.19
CA LEU A 102 5.74 -17.38 1.44
C LEU A 102 4.53 -16.89 2.24
N LEU A 103 4.44 -17.25 3.52
CA LEU A 103 3.34 -16.80 4.38
C LEU A 103 3.32 -15.27 4.57
N MET A 104 4.49 -14.64 4.67
CA MET A 104 4.59 -13.17 4.71
C MET A 104 4.12 -12.56 3.39
N LEU A 105 4.54 -13.09 2.25
CA LEU A 105 4.13 -12.61 0.92
C LEU A 105 2.64 -12.83 0.63
N GLN A 106 2.03 -13.88 1.17
CA GLN A 106 0.58 -14.04 1.16
C GLN A 106 -0.11 -12.91 1.97
N GLN A 107 0.44 -12.53 3.12
CA GLN A 107 -0.12 -11.41 3.90
C GLN A 107 0.20 -10.04 3.31
N TYR A 108 1.34 -9.86 2.65
CA TYR A 108 1.80 -8.58 2.10
C TYR A 108 2.23 -8.75 0.64
N PRO A 109 1.28 -8.98 -0.30
CA PRO A 109 1.65 -9.31 -1.68
C PRO A 109 2.36 -8.16 -2.39
N ASN A 110 2.18 -6.92 -1.93
CA ASN A 110 2.90 -5.75 -2.44
C ASN A 110 4.42 -5.79 -2.21
N LYS A 111 4.91 -6.69 -1.36
CA LYS A 111 6.34 -6.93 -1.12
C LYS A 111 6.96 -7.89 -2.13
N LEU A 112 6.16 -8.55 -2.97
CA LEU A 112 6.70 -9.42 -4.01
C LEU A 112 7.33 -8.60 -5.14
N SER A 113 8.66 -8.49 -5.12
CA SER A 113 9.41 -7.81 -6.17
C SER A 113 9.44 -8.61 -7.48
N PRO A 114 9.72 -7.98 -8.65
CA PRO A 114 9.86 -8.70 -9.91
C PRO A 114 10.95 -9.78 -9.90
N GLU A 115 12.01 -9.58 -9.11
CA GLU A 115 13.10 -10.54 -8.96
C GLU A 115 12.65 -11.78 -8.17
N LEU A 116 11.96 -11.57 -7.05
CA LEU A 116 11.40 -12.66 -6.25
C LEU A 116 10.33 -13.42 -7.03
N LEU A 117 9.48 -12.73 -7.79
CA LEU A 117 8.51 -13.37 -8.66
C LEU A 117 9.18 -14.32 -9.66
N LYS A 118 10.25 -13.88 -10.32
CA LYS A 118 11.02 -14.75 -11.23
C LYS A 118 11.64 -15.94 -10.50
N ARG A 119 12.17 -15.72 -9.29
CA ARG A 119 12.74 -16.78 -8.46
C ARG A 119 11.70 -17.83 -8.08
N LEU A 120 10.54 -17.42 -7.57
CA LEU A 120 9.43 -18.32 -7.22
C LEU A 120 8.98 -19.15 -8.43
N LEU A 121 8.79 -18.52 -9.58
CA LEU A 121 8.42 -19.22 -10.82
C LEU A 121 9.48 -20.23 -11.28
N HIS A 122 10.76 -19.95 -11.04
CA HIS A 122 11.86 -20.84 -11.39
C HIS A 122 11.95 -22.07 -10.47
N ILE A 123 11.78 -21.88 -9.17
CA ILE A 123 11.99 -22.96 -8.18
C ILE A 123 10.76 -23.83 -7.96
N LYS A 124 9.53 -23.32 -8.18
CA LYS A 124 8.30 -23.98 -7.73
C LYS A 124 8.16 -25.46 -8.12
N ASN A 125 8.63 -25.86 -9.31
CA ASN A 125 8.50 -27.22 -9.83
C ASN A 125 9.62 -28.18 -9.36
N LYS A 126 10.56 -27.69 -8.55
CA LYS A 126 11.70 -28.47 -8.04
C LYS A 126 11.57 -28.84 -6.56
N LEU A 127 10.58 -28.29 -5.88
CA LEU A 127 10.40 -28.39 -4.43
C LEU A 127 9.40 -29.48 -4.07
N ASN A 128 9.29 -29.79 -2.77
CA ASN A 128 8.23 -30.66 -2.25
C ASN A 128 6.83 -30.10 -2.64
N PRO A 129 5.85 -30.97 -2.96
CA PRO A 129 4.49 -30.55 -3.31
C PRO A 129 3.81 -29.59 -2.32
N ILE A 130 4.14 -29.68 -1.03
CA ILE A 130 3.61 -28.74 -0.02
C ILE A 130 4.12 -27.32 -0.29
N THR A 131 5.43 -27.16 -0.45
CA THR A 131 6.05 -25.85 -0.71
C THR A 131 5.66 -25.33 -2.09
N GLN A 132 5.54 -26.21 -3.09
CA GLN A 132 4.98 -25.85 -4.40
C GLN A 132 3.58 -25.22 -4.24
N THR A 133 2.71 -25.86 -3.46
CA THR A 133 1.35 -25.35 -3.21
C THR A 133 1.38 -23.98 -2.53
N LEU A 134 2.24 -23.78 -1.53
CA LEU A 134 2.41 -22.47 -0.89
C LEU A 134 2.91 -21.38 -1.86
N ILE A 135 3.79 -21.74 -2.81
CA ILE A 135 4.22 -20.80 -3.86
C ILE A 135 3.04 -20.45 -4.77
N GLU A 136 2.26 -21.44 -5.21
CA GLU A 136 1.09 -21.22 -6.06
C GLU A 136 0.06 -20.32 -5.37
N GLU A 137 -0.25 -20.58 -4.10
CA GLU A 137 -1.08 -19.69 -3.29
C GLU A 137 -0.49 -18.27 -3.20
N THR A 138 0.81 -18.13 -2.97
CA THR A 138 1.48 -16.82 -2.92
C THR A 138 1.31 -16.05 -4.23
N LEU A 139 1.46 -16.73 -5.37
CA LEU A 139 1.28 -16.14 -6.70
C LEU A 139 -0.17 -15.73 -6.96
N ASP A 140 -1.14 -16.53 -6.53
CA ASP A 140 -2.56 -16.21 -6.63
C ASP A 140 -2.94 -14.99 -5.78
N TYR A 141 -2.41 -14.91 -4.55
CA TYR A 141 -2.57 -13.77 -3.66
C TYR A 141 -2.01 -12.48 -4.30
N TYR A 142 -0.83 -12.57 -4.94
CA TYR A 142 -0.24 -11.46 -5.68
C TYR A 142 -1.06 -11.02 -6.91
N GLN A 143 -1.53 -11.97 -7.72
CA GLN A 143 -2.37 -11.65 -8.88
C GLN A 143 -3.69 -10.98 -8.46
N ASN A 144 -4.29 -11.47 -7.37
CA ASN A 144 -5.49 -10.87 -6.79
C ASN A 144 -5.22 -9.45 -6.28
N TYR A 145 -4.06 -9.21 -5.66
CA TYR A 145 -3.62 -7.88 -5.25
C TYR A 145 -3.50 -6.93 -6.44
N LEU A 146 -2.79 -7.33 -7.52
CA LEU A 146 -2.64 -6.51 -8.73
C LEU A 146 -3.99 -6.18 -9.39
N ASN A 147 -4.87 -7.17 -9.49
CA ASN A 147 -6.21 -6.99 -10.03
C ASN A 147 -7.04 -5.99 -9.21
N LYS A 148 -6.92 -6.04 -7.88
CA LYS A 148 -7.59 -5.08 -6.99
C LYS A 148 -6.99 -3.68 -7.15
N LEU A 149 -5.66 -3.57 -7.15
CA LEU A 149 -4.92 -2.31 -7.32
C LEU A 149 -5.35 -1.57 -8.57
N GLU A 150 -5.39 -2.25 -9.73
CA GLU A 150 -5.78 -1.63 -11.00
C GLU A 150 -7.23 -1.15 -11.00
N LYS A 151 -8.13 -1.94 -10.40
CA LYS A 151 -9.52 -1.52 -10.29
C LYS A 151 -9.70 -0.36 -9.30
N THR A 152 -8.90 -0.29 -8.22
CA THR A 152 -8.90 0.84 -7.27
C THR A 152 -8.37 2.11 -7.94
N LYS A 153 -7.29 2.05 -8.72
CA LYS A 153 -6.78 3.20 -9.49
C LYS A 153 -7.87 3.82 -10.37
N LYS A 154 -8.61 2.99 -11.12
CA LYS A 154 -9.74 3.44 -11.95
C LYS A 154 -10.83 4.14 -11.11
N TYR A 155 -11.11 3.62 -9.92
CA TYR A 155 -12.09 4.22 -9.02
C TYR A 155 -11.61 5.55 -8.42
N ILE A 156 -10.35 5.66 -7.97
CA ILE A 156 -9.78 6.92 -7.46
C ILE A 156 -9.77 7.99 -8.56
N SER A 157 -9.37 7.64 -9.79
CA SER A 157 -9.47 8.56 -10.93
C SER A 157 -10.91 8.99 -11.19
N HIS A 158 -11.89 8.09 -11.03
CA HIS A 158 -13.29 8.43 -11.13
C HIS A 158 -13.74 9.42 -10.05
N LEU A 159 -13.39 9.20 -8.77
CA LEU A 159 -13.68 10.14 -7.67
C LEU A 159 -13.06 11.52 -7.89
N PHE A 160 -11.82 11.55 -8.38
CA PHE A 160 -11.18 12.80 -8.77
C PHE A 160 -11.96 13.53 -9.87
N MET A 161 -12.38 12.81 -10.92
CA MET A 161 -13.19 13.42 -11.98
C MET A 161 -14.57 13.86 -11.50
N GLN A 162 -15.19 13.12 -10.56
CA GLN A 162 -16.43 13.55 -9.90
C GLN A 162 -16.23 14.86 -9.15
N TYR A 163 -15.13 14.99 -8.39
CA TYR A 163 -14.79 16.24 -7.70
C TYR A 163 -14.64 17.40 -8.69
N VAL A 164 -13.87 17.19 -9.76
CA VAL A 164 -13.68 18.20 -10.81
C VAL A 164 -15.01 18.58 -11.46
N HIS A 165 -15.88 17.62 -11.74
CA HIS A 165 -17.21 17.90 -12.31
C HIS A 165 -18.12 18.65 -11.33
N GLY A 166 -18.04 18.32 -10.04
CA GLY A 166 -18.69 19.07 -8.98
C GLY A 166 -18.25 20.55 -8.96
N LEU A 167 -16.95 20.81 -9.17
CA LEU A 167 -16.45 22.18 -9.34
C LEU A 167 -17.00 22.87 -10.60
N GLU A 168 -17.06 22.18 -11.75
CA GLU A 168 -17.59 22.75 -13.00
C GLU A 168 -19.05 23.18 -12.88
N ASN A 169 -19.85 22.33 -12.27
CA ASN A 169 -21.29 22.55 -12.09
C ASN A 169 -21.63 23.33 -10.82
N GLN A 170 -20.62 23.69 -10.02
CA GLN A 170 -20.80 24.33 -8.71
C GLN A 170 -21.72 23.51 -7.77
N ASN A 171 -21.69 22.18 -7.89
CA ASN A 171 -22.46 21.27 -7.05
C ASN A 171 -21.75 21.04 -5.71
N ILE A 172 -22.06 21.91 -4.75
CA ILE A 172 -21.45 21.89 -3.41
C ILE A 172 -21.72 20.57 -2.68
N THR A 173 -22.88 19.94 -2.90
CA THR A 173 -23.24 18.66 -2.26
C THR A 173 -22.28 17.54 -2.68
N ASP A 174 -21.95 17.45 -3.97
CA ASP A 174 -21.02 16.42 -4.47
C ASP A 174 -19.60 16.66 -3.96
N ILE A 175 -19.18 17.94 -3.91
CA ILE A 175 -17.88 18.35 -3.38
C ILE A 175 -17.79 17.98 -1.89
N ASP A 176 -18.80 18.36 -1.10
CA ASP A 176 -18.89 18.08 0.34
C ASP A 176 -18.82 16.57 0.63
N ALA A 177 -19.53 15.77 -0.16
CA ALA A 177 -19.57 14.33 0.01
C ALA A 177 -18.20 13.66 -0.19
N LEU A 178 -17.30 14.24 -0.99
CA LEU A 178 -15.99 13.66 -1.29
C LEU A 178 -14.92 14.00 -0.26
N TRP A 179 -15.07 15.10 0.48
CA TRP A 179 -14.11 15.51 1.50
C TRP A 179 -14.22 14.68 2.79
N LEU A 180 -13.08 14.41 3.39
CA LEU A 180 -12.96 13.79 4.70
C LEU A 180 -13.41 14.80 5.77
N ASP A 181 -14.36 14.40 6.62
CA ASP A 181 -14.84 15.22 7.73
C ASP A 181 -13.92 15.10 8.94
N LYS A 182 -12.75 15.73 8.85
CA LYS A 182 -11.77 15.80 9.93
C LYS A 182 -11.03 17.14 9.93
N ALA A 183 -10.44 17.48 11.07
CA ALA A 183 -9.72 18.74 11.27
C ALA A 183 -8.42 18.81 10.45
N GLU A 184 -7.79 17.66 10.21
CA GLU A 184 -6.58 17.55 9.39
C GLU A 184 -6.82 17.74 7.88
N SER A 185 -8.07 17.68 7.41
CA SER A 185 -8.37 17.85 5.99
C SER A 185 -7.90 19.21 5.50
N CYS A 186 -7.16 19.25 4.40
CA CYS A 186 -6.44 20.46 3.98
C CYS A 186 -6.54 20.73 2.47
N LEU A 187 -6.80 21.99 2.12
CA LEU A 187 -6.73 22.52 0.77
C LEU A 187 -5.64 23.60 0.69
N ILE A 188 -4.70 23.41 -0.24
CA ILE A 188 -3.64 24.36 -0.56
C ILE A 188 -3.79 24.76 -2.03
N VAL A 189 -3.94 26.06 -2.28
CA VAL A 189 -4.07 26.64 -3.61
C VAL A 189 -3.05 27.79 -3.78
N PRO A 190 -2.43 27.96 -4.97
CA PRO A 190 -1.37 28.94 -5.18
C PRO A 190 -1.78 30.39 -4.91
N SER A 191 -3.07 30.69 -5.03
CA SER A 191 -3.59 32.06 -4.88
C SER A 191 -3.77 32.50 -3.42
N PHE A 192 -3.44 31.65 -2.45
CA PHE A 192 -3.60 31.92 -1.02
C PHE A 192 -2.35 31.50 -0.23
N ASP A 193 -1.86 32.39 0.63
CA ASP A 193 -0.65 32.18 1.41
C ASP A 193 -0.83 31.18 2.56
N THR A 194 -2.08 30.92 2.97
CA THR A 194 -2.40 30.06 4.12
C THR A 194 -3.20 28.82 3.71
N PRO A 195 -2.82 27.61 4.16
CA PRO A 195 -3.61 26.41 3.97
C PRO A 195 -5.01 26.52 4.60
N ILE A 196 -6.03 26.06 3.89
CA ILE A 196 -7.41 26.02 4.37
C ILE A 196 -7.65 24.66 5.01
N LYS A 197 -7.90 24.65 6.32
CA LYS A 197 -8.06 23.42 7.12
C LYS A 197 -9.50 23.20 7.56
N GLY A 198 -9.89 21.93 7.62
CA GLY A 198 -11.22 21.48 8.03
C GLY A 198 -12.23 21.55 6.89
N LYS A 199 -13.02 20.48 6.75
CA LYS A 199 -14.01 20.31 5.68
C LYS A 199 -14.92 21.53 5.49
N THR A 200 -15.56 22.01 6.56
CA THR A 200 -16.48 23.17 6.48
C THR A 200 -15.83 24.41 5.88
N ASN A 201 -14.58 24.71 6.25
CA ASN A 201 -13.86 25.88 5.73
C ASN A 201 -13.51 25.70 4.25
N ILE A 202 -13.12 24.49 3.86
CA ILE A 202 -12.82 24.14 2.46
C ILE A 202 -14.07 24.31 1.58
N ILE A 203 -15.23 23.86 2.07
CA ILE A 203 -16.50 23.99 1.34
C ILE A 203 -16.93 25.45 1.23
N ASN A 204 -16.88 26.22 2.32
CA ASN A 204 -17.18 27.65 2.30
C ASN A 204 -16.26 28.42 1.36
N PHE A 205 -14.96 28.10 1.37
CA PHE A 205 -13.98 28.66 0.45
C PHE A 205 -14.34 28.35 -1.01
N THR A 206 -14.63 27.10 -1.30
CA THR A 206 -15.00 26.63 -2.64
C THR A 206 -16.24 27.36 -3.15
N GLN A 207 -17.31 27.40 -2.36
CA GLN A 207 -18.55 28.09 -2.71
C GLN A 207 -18.34 29.59 -2.97
N LYS A 208 -17.55 30.27 -2.14
CA LYS A 208 -17.27 31.71 -2.29
C LYS A 208 -16.43 32.02 -3.53
N ASN A 209 -15.43 31.19 -3.85
CA ASN A 209 -14.54 31.46 -4.98
C ASN A 209 -15.18 31.14 -6.32
N PHE A 210 -16.11 30.18 -6.39
CA PHE A 210 -16.71 29.77 -7.66
C PHE A 210 -18.03 30.47 -8.02
N SER A 211 -18.70 31.11 -7.05
CA SER A 211 -19.99 31.79 -7.26
C SER A 211 -19.99 32.93 -8.30
N ASN A 212 -18.83 33.55 -8.52
CA ASN A 212 -18.65 34.67 -9.44
C ASN A 212 -18.48 34.25 -10.92
N PHE A 213 -18.32 32.96 -11.20
CA PHE A 213 -18.13 32.46 -12.56
C PHE A 213 -19.43 31.92 -13.15
N THR A 214 -19.72 32.26 -14.40
CA THR A 214 -20.88 31.72 -15.14
C THR A 214 -20.65 30.29 -15.56
N LYS A 215 -19.39 29.98 -15.94
CA LYS A 215 -19.01 28.66 -16.42
C LYS A 215 -17.55 28.38 -16.12
N LEU A 216 -17.32 27.24 -15.49
CA LEU A 216 -16.01 26.67 -15.23
C LEU A 216 -15.85 25.44 -16.11
N ARG A 217 -14.71 25.34 -16.80
CA ARG A 217 -14.36 24.14 -17.55
C ARG A 217 -12.94 23.73 -17.21
N PHE A 218 -12.77 22.52 -16.71
CA PHE A 218 -11.46 21.97 -16.40
C PHE A 218 -11.09 20.94 -17.46
N GLN A 219 -9.85 21.02 -17.92
CA GLN A 219 -9.22 19.96 -18.69
C GLN A 219 -8.20 19.27 -17.78
N VAL A 220 -8.38 17.97 -17.58
CA VAL A 220 -7.48 17.12 -16.79
C VAL A 220 -6.70 16.23 -17.75
N SER A 221 -5.40 16.09 -17.49
CA SER A 221 -4.51 15.20 -18.25
C SER A 221 -3.43 14.62 -17.32
N ASN A 222 -2.69 13.62 -17.80
CA ASN A 222 -1.56 13.01 -17.10
C ASN A 222 -1.91 12.55 -15.68
N ILE A 223 -3.02 11.83 -15.54
CA ILE A 223 -3.43 11.28 -14.24
C ILE A 223 -2.53 10.09 -13.91
N GLU A 224 -1.77 10.21 -12.84
CA GLU A 224 -1.00 9.13 -12.21
C GLU A 224 -1.57 8.85 -10.83
N VAL A 225 -1.74 7.58 -10.48
CA VAL A 225 -2.30 7.18 -9.18
C VAL A 225 -1.37 6.17 -8.53
N ASN A 226 -0.82 6.56 -7.38
CA ASN A 226 0.01 5.75 -6.51
C ASN A 226 -0.80 5.34 -5.29
N ILE A 227 -0.93 4.03 -5.04
CA ILE A 227 -1.82 3.50 -3.99
C ILE A 227 -1.05 2.53 -3.11
N ASP A 228 -1.15 2.74 -1.79
CA ASP A 228 -0.85 1.73 -0.79
C ASP A 228 -2.19 1.17 -0.28
N LEU A 229 -2.61 0.04 -0.86
CA LEU A 229 -3.88 -0.60 -0.51
C LEU A 229 -3.92 -1.07 0.95
N ILE A 230 -2.77 -1.36 1.54
CA ILE A 230 -2.66 -1.86 2.92
C ILE A 230 -2.89 -0.71 3.89
N LYS A 231 -2.23 0.43 3.65
CA LYS A 231 -2.46 1.64 4.45
C LYS A 231 -3.79 2.30 4.15
N GLY A 232 -4.42 1.96 3.03
CA GLY A 232 -5.63 2.64 2.57
C GLY A 232 -5.36 4.10 2.23
N ILE A 233 -4.19 4.38 1.62
CA ILE A 233 -3.79 5.72 1.20
C ILE A 233 -3.55 5.69 -0.31
N ALA A 234 -4.04 6.70 -1.01
CA ALA A 234 -3.77 6.91 -2.42
C ALA A 234 -3.35 8.36 -2.67
N HIS A 235 -2.33 8.55 -3.49
CA HIS A 235 -1.91 9.83 -4.01
C HIS A 235 -2.20 9.87 -5.51
N LEU A 236 -2.95 10.87 -5.93
CA LEU A 236 -3.24 11.14 -7.33
C LEU A 236 -2.54 12.42 -7.75
N TYR A 237 -1.76 12.32 -8.82
CA TYR A 237 -1.11 13.44 -9.47
C TYR A 237 -1.80 13.67 -10.81
N ALA A 238 -2.14 14.91 -11.10
CA ALA A 238 -2.77 15.26 -12.38
C ALA A 238 -2.40 16.66 -12.82
N LEU A 239 -2.46 16.88 -14.13
CA LEU A 239 -2.35 18.20 -14.71
C LEU A 239 -3.75 18.76 -14.97
N LYS A 240 -4.12 19.79 -14.20
CA LYS A 240 -5.41 20.48 -14.28
C LYS A 240 -5.23 21.82 -15.00
N THR A 241 -6.03 22.06 -16.02
CA THR A 241 -6.08 23.33 -16.75
C THR A 241 -7.48 23.92 -16.61
N LEU A 242 -7.60 25.10 -16.02
CA LEU A 242 -8.85 25.82 -15.89
C LEU A 242 -9.05 26.74 -17.10
N LYS A 243 -10.22 26.66 -17.72
CA LYS A 243 -10.75 27.62 -18.69
C LYS A 243 -11.99 28.26 -18.07
N VAL A 244 -12.00 29.58 -18.00
CA VAL A 244 -13.05 30.35 -17.31
C VAL A 244 -13.81 31.23 -18.28
N GLU A 245 -15.12 31.30 -18.15
CA GLU A 245 -15.94 32.37 -18.74
C GLU A 245 -16.53 33.21 -17.59
N LEU A 246 -16.21 34.50 -17.58
CA LEU A 246 -16.67 35.46 -16.57
C LEU A 246 -18.14 35.86 -16.83
N LYS A 247 -18.88 36.17 -15.77
CA LYS A 247 -20.17 36.88 -15.92
C LYS A 247 -19.84 38.29 -16.43
N GLU A 248 -20.40 38.66 -17.57
CA GLU A 248 -20.23 40.01 -18.12
C GLU A 248 -20.70 41.05 -17.09
N ASP A 249 -19.74 41.83 -16.59
CA ASP A 249 -19.86 43.24 -16.15
C ASP A 249 -18.60 43.76 -15.43
N ASN A 250 -17.59 42.92 -15.20
CA ASN A 250 -16.28 43.41 -14.77
C ASN A 250 -15.34 43.58 -15.97
N ALA A 251 -15.01 44.84 -16.25
CA ALA A 251 -14.24 45.36 -17.38
C ALA A 251 -12.77 44.87 -17.48
N PHE A 252 -12.53 43.56 -17.54
CA PHE A 252 -11.25 43.00 -17.98
C PHE A 252 -11.34 42.64 -19.47
N LYS A 253 -10.82 43.55 -20.33
CA LYS A 253 -10.62 43.33 -21.77
C LYS A 253 -9.47 42.36 -22.08
N GLY A 254 -9.40 41.23 -21.37
CA GLY A 254 -8.43 40.17 -21.61
C GLY A 254 -9.15 38.85 -21.88
N LYS A 255 -8.74 38.11 -22.93
CA LYS A 255 -9.15 36.71 -23.05
C LYS A 255 -8.69 36.00 -21.76
N PRO A 256 -9.58 35.29 -21.05
CA PRO A 256 -9.18 34.55 -19.85
C PRO A 256 -8.05 33.58 -20.22
N ILE A 257 -6.88 33.80 -19.62
CA ILE A 257 -5.70 32.97 -19.86
C ILE A 257 -5.94 31.65 -19.11
N PRO A 258 -5.81 30.49 -19.78
CA PRO A 258 -5.96 29.22 -19.10
C PRO A 258 -4.90 29.06 -18.02
N THR A 259 -5.34 28.83 -16.79
CA THR A 259 -4.43 28.59 -15.66
C THR A 259 -4.14 27.10 -15.58
N LYS A 260 -2.87 26.74 -15.69
CA LYS A 260 -2.37 25.36 -15.64
C LYS A 260 -1.76 25.10 -14.26
N ALA A 261 -2.20 24.05 -13.58
CA ALA A 261 -1.71 23.65 -12.26
C ALA A 261 -1.44 22.14 -12.21
N VAL A 262 -0.36 21.75 -11.54
CA VAL A 262 -0.16 20.37 -11.09
C VAL A 262 -0.93 20.20 -9.79
N VAL A 263 -1.73 19.15 -9.72
CA VAL A 263 -2.55 18.82 -8.56
C VAL A 263 -2.01 17.55 -7.93
N ASN A 264 -1.84 17.55 -6.61
CA ASN A 264 -1.64 16.37 -5.79
C ASN A 264 -2.83 16.21 -4.85
N VAL A 265 -3.50 15.06 -4.93
CA VAL A 265 -4.67 14.73 -4.10
C VAL A 265 -4.38 13.48 -3.32
N GLU A 266 -4.48 13.57 -2.01
CA GLU A 266 -4.45 12.42 -1.11
C GLU A 266 -5.88 11.95 -0.81
N PHE A 267 -6.10 10.66 -0.99
CA PHE A 267 -7.31 9.97 -0.58
C PHE A 267 -6.99 9.00 0.56
N ILE A 268 -7.86 8.98 1.56
CA ILE A 268 -7.81 8.04 2.67
C ILE A 268 -9.05 7.14 2.63
N ARG A 269 -8.83 5.85 2.85
CA ARG A 269 -9.89 4.86 3.02
C ARG A 269 -10.36 4.85 4.48
N MET A 270 -11.66 4.97 4.71
CA MET A 270 -12.26 5.02 6.05
C MET A 270 -12.34 3.63 6.71
N ASP A 271 -12.46 2.56 5.92
CA ASP A 271 -12.61 1.19 6.42
C ASP A 271 -11.32 0.39 6.25
N VAL A 272 -10.22 0.84 6.83
CA VAL A 272 -9.00 0.03 6.90
C VAL A 272 -9.06 -0.81 8.19
N PRO A 273 -9.32 -2.13 8.13
CA PRO A 273 -9.15 -2.96 9.30
C PRO A 273 -7.67 -2.97 9.69
N SER A 274 -7.36 -2.42 10.86
CA SER A 274 -5.99 -2.15 11.33
C SER A 274 -5.12 -3.39 11.58
N CYS A 275 -5.68 -4.60 11.42
CA CYS A 275 -5.00 -5.84 11.81
C CYS A 275 -5.52 -7.12 11.12
N LEU A 276 -6.34 -7.04 10.06
CA LEU A 276 -6.77 -8.24 9.33
C LEU A 276 -5.76 -8.59 8.24
N PRO A 277 -5.48 -9.90 7.99
CA PRO A 277 -4.72 -10.33 6.83
C PRO A 277 -5.28 -9.66 5.58
N VAL A 278 -4.39 -9.07 4.77
CA VAL A 278 -4.69 -8.17 3.64
C VAL A 278 -5.63 -8.79 2.60
N LEU A 279 -5.98 -10.07 2.66
CA LEU A 279 -6.98 -10.65 1.76
C LEU A 279 -8.28 -11.09 2.43
N LYS A 280 -8.31 -11.30 3.75
CA LYS A 280 -9.57 -11.55 4.49
C LYS A 280 -10.38 -10.27 4.74
N GLY A 281 -9.75 -9.09 4.77
CA GLY A 281 -10.43 -7.80 4.95
C GLY A 281 -10.87 -7.09 3.65
N PHE A 282 -10.71 -7.74 2.48
CA PHE A 282 -10.76 -7.06 1.18
C PHE A 282 -11.96 -7.39 0.30
N GLU A 283 -13.00 -8.05 0.81
CA GLU A 283 -14.21 -8.31 0.01
C GLU A 283 -14.89 -7.00 -0.44
N ASN A 284 -14.73 -5.92 0.33
CA ASN A 284 -15.40 -4.63 0.15
C ASN A 284 -14.50 -3.48 -0.36
N TRP A 285 -13.38 -3.77 -1.06
CA TRP A 285 -12.46 -2.73 -1.53
C TRP A 285 -13.10 -1.68 -2.49
N ARG A 286 -14.26 -2.02 -3.09
CA ARG A 286 -15.07 -1.15 -3.97
C ARG A 286 -16.06 -0.24 -3.25
N LEU A 287 -16.40 -0.52 -1.98
CA LEU A 287 -17.48 0.21 -1.32
C LEU A 287 -16.94 1.53 -0.76
N GLY A 288 -17.07 2.60 -1.55
CA GLY A 288 -17.57 3.92 -1.15
C GLY A 288 -16.81 4.76 -0.11
N ASN A 289 -15.74 4.27 0.49
CA ASN A 289 -15.15 4.89 1.68
C ASN A 289 -13.78 5.51 1.45
N TRP A 290 -13.49 5.97 0.23
CA TRP A 290 -12.34 6.85 -0.02
C TRP A 290 -12.77 8.31 0.06
N LYS A 291 -12.05 9.12 0.83
CA LYS A 291 -12.30 10.55 1.01
C LYS A 291 -11.04 11.34 0.72
N ILE A 292 -11.21 12.54 0.17
CA ILE A 292 -10.11 13.49 0.00
C ILE A 292 -9.70 13.98 1.39
N SER A 293 -8.45 13.73 1.77
CA SER A 293 -7.85 14.28 2.99
C SER A 293 -7.05 15.54 2.66
N ASN A 294 -6.26 15.51 1.60
CA ASN A 294 -5.40 16.62 1.21
C ASN A 294 -5.54 16.94 -0.28
N TRP A 295 -5.57 18.22 -0.61
CA TRP A 295 -5.54 18.72 -1.97
C TRP A 295 -4.52 19.85 -2.07
N THR A 296 -3.53 19.71 -2.94
CA THR A 296 -2.50 20.72 -3.19
C THR A 296 -2.42 21.04 -4.67
N GLU A 297 -2.47 22.33 -5.01
CA GLU A 297 -2.23 22.81 -6.36
C GLU A 297 -0.93 23.63 -6.41
N CYS A 298 -0.11 23.40 -7.44
CA CYS A 298 1.12 24.14 -7.69
C CYS A 298 1.18 24.58 -9.16
N PHE A 299 1.67 25.79 -9.45
CA PHE A 299 1.87 26.21 -10.84
C PHE A 299 3.14 25.55 -11.42
N PRO A 300 3.12 25.00 -12.65
CA PRO A 300 4.26 24.31 -13.25
C PRO A 300 5.48 25.21 -13.52
N TYR A 301 5.37 26.52 -13.28
CA TYR A 301 6.44 27.51 -13.46
C TYR A 301 6.75 28.30 -12.17
N SER A 302 6.33 27.82 -10.99
CA SER A 302 6.84 28.42 -9.75
C SER A 302 8.30 27.99 -9.56
N GLN A 303 9.21 28.80 -10.09
CA GLN A 303 10.59 28.85 -9.62
C GLN A 303 10.58 29.49 -8.22
N PHE A 304 10.21 28.70 -7.22
CA PHE A 304 10.49 28.97 -5.82
C PHE A 304 10.94 27.67 -5.17
#